data_AF-A0A535XH99-F1
#
_entry.id   AF-A0A535XH99-F1
#
_cell.length_a   1.000
_cell.length_b   1.000
_cell.length_c   1.000
_cell.angle_alpha   90.00
_cell.angle_beta   90.00
_cell.angle_gamma   90.00
#
_symmetry.space_group_name_H-M   'P 1'
#
loop_
_entity.id
_entity.type
_entity.pdbx_description
1 polymer ?
#
loop_
_entity_poly.entity_id
_entity_poly.type
_entity_poly.pdbx_seq_one_letter_code
_entity_poly.pdbx_strand_id
1 'polypeptide(L)'
;YYPAEFYVALLNNQPMGFYSPAVIAGDAKRHGVAILPVDVNASYAQAVCEEQADAPRRFADSSKTIAAKRTCRTHDVRIGFEKVKGLGEDEAKAIVGERTNGPYRSFDEFATRVGLKEEPLRNLALVGAFDSFGEPRRALLWRARDAHRTSPSFVRRALSLPTTQAPSLPPLDEQERTALDYRITGIPTGAQIMTFYREDLARRGVLRACDLADGRHGSFVTVAGAVVVKQHPETAKGYVFLSIEDETGMANIIIRPATYRKYKRVLDSDAAVVVGGALQIVDGVISVQAQRLDALTLFAKIAAREWQ
;
A
#
# COMPACT_ATOMS: atom_id res chain seq x y z
N TYR A 1 -5.20 -21.69 7.19
CA TYR A 1 -4.23 -22.70 6.71
C TYR A 1 -3.20 -22.08 5.77
N TYR A 2 -3.62 -21.42 4.68
CA TYR A 2 -2.75 -20.85 3.64
C TYR A 2 -2.95 -19.32 3.49
N PRO A 3 -2.34 -18.48 4.36
CA PRO A 3 -2.61 -17.05 4.36
C PRO A 3 -2.01 -16.31 3.16
N ALA A 4 -0.79 -16.65 2.72
CA ALA A 4 -0.13 -15.95 1.61
C ALA A 4 -0.86 -16.20 0.28
N GLU A 5 -1.23 -17.44 0.01
CA GLU A 5 -1.97 -17.88 -1.16
C GLU A 5 -3.36 -17.21 -1.22
N PHE A 6 -4.00 -17.04 -0.07
CA PHE A 6 -5.26 -16.31 0.05
C PHE A 6 -5.10 -14.84 -0.36
N TYR A 7 -4.08 -14.14 0.14
CA TYR A 7 -3.85 -12.74 -0.22
C TYR A 7 -3.42 -12.58 -1.69
N VAL A 8 -2.61 -13.50 -2.23
CA VAL A 8 -2.28 -13.53 -3.66
C VAL A 8 -3.55 -13.64 -4.51
N ALA A 9 -4.45 -14.56 -4.16
CA ALA A 9 -5.72 -14.72 -4.87
C ALA A 9 -6.55 -13.43 -4.81
N LEU A 10 -6.62 -12.75 -3.66
CA LEU A 10 -7.35 -11.48 -3.53
C LEU A 10 -6.73 -10.35 -4.35
N LEU A 11 -5.40 -10.24 -4.41
CA LEU A 11 -4.70 -9.18 -5.15
C LEU A 11 -4.77 -9.37 -6.67
N ASN A 12 -4.68 -10.61 -7.14
CA ASN A 12 -4.73 -10.94 -8.57
C ASN A 12 -6.13 -10.77 -9.16
N ASN A 13 -7.19 -10.92 -8.36
CA ASN A 13 -8.57 -10.72 -8.81
C ASN A 13 -9.08 -9.29 -8.57
N GLN A 14 -8.21 -8.29 -8.37
CA GLN A 14 -8.67 -6.90 -8.29
C GLN A 14 -9.06 -6.36 -9.68
N PRO A 15 -10.10 -5.50 -9.79
CA PRO A 15 -10.89 -4.91 -8.70
C PRO A 15 -11.97 -5.87 -8.18
N MET A 16 -11.91 -6.19 -6.88
CA MET A 16 -12.96 -6.96 -6.21
C MET A 16 -13.25 -6.41 -4.81
N GLY A 17 -14.52 -6.48 -4.42
CA GLY A 17 -15.01 -6.22 -3.06
C GLY A 17 -14.85 -4.78 -2.56
N PHE A 18 -15.13 -4.62 -1.26
CA PHE A 18 -15.14 -3.33 -0.57
C PHE A 18 -13.73 -2.76 -0.32
N TYR A 19 -12.72 -3.63 -0.17
CA TYR A 19 -11.38 -3.24 0.26
C TYR A 19 -10.44 -2.94 -0.89
N SER A 20 -9.65 -1.87 -0.76
CA SER A 20 -8.59 -1.54 -1.71
C SER A 20 -7.39 -2.49 -1.55
N PRO A 21 -6.52 -2.62 -2.57
CA PRO A 21 -5.28 -3.40 -2.46
C PRO A 21 -4.41 -2.97 -1.26
N ALA A 22 -4.41 -1.68 -0.91
CA ALA A 22 -3.68 -1.18 0.25
C ALA A 22 -4.21 -1.72 1.58
N VAL A 23 -5.53 -1.80 1.73
CA VAL A 23 -6.18 -2.35 2.94
C VAL A 23 -5.93 -3.85 3.05
N ILE A 24 -5.99 -4.57 1.92
CA ILE A 24 -5.68 -6.00 1.87
C ILE A 24 -4.21 -6.24 2.27
N ALA A 25 -3.29 -5.39 1.81
CA ALA A 25 -1.88 -5.46 2.21
C ALA A 25 -1.65 -5.12 3.68
N GLY A 26 -2.36 -4.12 4.22
CA GLY A 26 -2.34 -3.80 5.65
C GLY A 26 -2.84 -4.98 6.50
N ASP A 27 -3.90 -5.63 6.05
CA ASP A 27 -4.44 -6.83 6.70
C ASP A 27 -3.48 -8.01 6.66
N ALA A 28 -2.84 -8.27 5.52
CA ALA A 28 -1.81 -9.30 5.40
C ALA A 28 -0.68 -9.11 6.41
N LYS A 29 -0.21 -7.86 6.58
CA LYS A 29 0.84 -7.51 7.54
C LYS A 29 0.43 -7.70 8.98
N ARG A 30 -0.79 -7.29 9.37
CA ARG A 30 -1.31 -7.57 10.72
C ARG A 30 -1.39 -9.05 11.01
N HIS A 31 -1.69 -9.82 9.97
CA HIS A 31 -1.63 -11.27 9.96
C HIS A 31 -0.21 -11.80 9.71
N GLY A 32 0.87 -11.05 9.90
CA GLY A 32 2.24 -11.57 9.83
C GLY A 32 2.68 -12.11 8.46
N VAL A 33 2.00 -11.76 7.37
CA VAL A 33 2.41 -12.04 5.99
C VAL A 33 3.03 -10.77 5.41
N ALA A 34 4.29 -10.82 4.98
CA ALA A 34 4.91 -9.65 4.38
C ALA A 34 4.45 -9.46 2.93
N ILE A 35 4.35 -8.19 2.53
CA ILE A 35 4.11 -7.80 1.15
C ILE A 35 5.45 -7.30 0.60
N LEU A 36 6.08 -8.10 -0.25
CA LEU A 36 7.38 -7.81 -0.84
C LEU A 36 7.21 -6.93 -2.08
N PRO A 37 8.10 -5.92 -2.26
CA PRO A 37 8.06 -5.06 -3.44
C PRO A 37 8.32 -5.87 -4.71
N VAL A 38 7.96 -5.26 -5.84
CA VAL A 38 8.32 -5.80 -7.15
C VAL A 38 9.84 -5.97 -7.23
N ASP A 39 10.33 -7.02 -7.87
CA ASP A 39 11.74 -7.25 -8.16
C ASP A 39 11.90 -7.83 -9.58
N VAL A 40 12.86 -7.33 -10.36
CA VAL A 40 13.06 -7.75 -11.76
C VAL A 40 13.40 -9.23 -11.93
N ASN A 41 14.05 -9.84 -10.94
CA ASN A 41 14.50 -11.22 -10.97
C ASN A 41 13.54 -12.19 -10.24
N ALA A 42 12.70 -11.71 -9.32
CA ALA A 42 11.76 -12.55 -8.56
C ALA A 42 10.28 -12.38 -8.95
N SER A 43 9.82 -11.17 -9.31
CA SER A 43 8.40 -10.93 -9.61
C SER A 43 7.95 -11.55 -10.93
N TYR A 44 6.66 -11.83 -11.04
CA TYR A 44 6.00 -12.24 -12.28
C TYR A 44 5.03 -11.14 -12.73
N ALA A 45 4.26 -11.39 -13.80
CA ALA A 45 3.22 -10.46 -14.25
C ALA A 45 2.21 -10.20 -13.12
N GLN A 46 1.71 -11.29 -12.52
CA GLN A 46 0.81 -11.26 -11.37
C GLN A 46 1.56 -11.47 -10.04
N ALA A 47 0.88 -11.19 -8.93
CA ALA A 47 1.43 -11.46 -7.60
C ALA A 47 1.58 -12.96 -7.39
N VAL A 48 2.63 -13.36 -6.68
CA VAL A 48 2.97 -14.77 -6.40
C VAL A 48 3.32 -14.97 -4.93
N CYS A 49 3.21 -16.20 -4.46
CA CYS A 49 3.78 -16.59 -3.18
C CYS A 49 5.27 -16.80 -3.35
N GLU A 50 6.06 -16.25 -2.42
CA GLU A 50 7.50 -16.44 -2.37
C GLU A 50 7.86 -17.14 -1.05
N GLU A 51 8.64 -18.22 -1.15
CA GLU A 51 9.13 -18.92 0.02
C GLU A 51 10.28 -18.13 0.67
N GLN A 52 10.17 -17.98 1.99
CA GLN A 52 11.06 -17.20 2.81
C GLN A 52 12.40 -17.94 2.97
N ALA A 53 13.45 -17.40 2.35
CA ALA A 53 14.79 -17.99 2.40
C ALA A 53 15.47 -17.89 3.78
N ASP A 54 15.09 -16.92 4.63
CA ASP A 54 15.60 -16.75 6.00
C ASP A 54 14.63 -15.85 6.83
N ALA A 55 14.44 -16.14 8.12
CA ALA A 55 13.48 -15.42 9.00
C ALA A 55 14.14 -14.41 9.96
N PRO A 56 13.46 -13.33 10.44
CA PRO A 56 12.16 -12.78 10.04
C PRO A 56 12.13 -11.23 9.88
N ARG A 57 11.51 -10.70 8.81
CA ARG A 57 10.78 -9.42 8.93
C ARG A 57 9.40 -9.71 9.51
N ARG A 58 9.34 -10.05 10.79
CA ARG A 58 8.08 -10.31 11.50
C ARG A 58 7.36 -8.98 11.66
N PHE A 59 6.32 -8.74 10.86
CA PHE A 59 5.20 -8.02 11.44
C PHE A 59 4.67 -8.90 12.58
N ALA A 60 4.66 -8.37 13.80
CA ALA A 60 4.11 -9.10 14.93
C ALA A 60 2.64 -9.37 14.65
N ASP A 61 2.25 -10.65 14.60
CA ASP A 61 0.86 -11.05 14.40
C ASP A 61 0.02 -10.46 15.55
N SER A 62 -0.74 -9.41 15.24
CA SER A 62 -1.61 -8.74 16.21
C SER A 62 -3.01 -9.35 16.24
N SER A 63 -3.28 -10.34 15.37
CA SER A 63 -4.60 -10.94 15.22
C SER A 63 -4.86 -12.00 16.29
N LYS A 64 -5.80 -11.72 17.19
CA LYS A 64 -6.21 -12.66 18.25
C LYS A 64 -6.91 -13.94 17.75
N THR A 65 -7.26 -14.02 16.45
CA THR A 65 -8.16 -15.07 15.90
C THR A 65 -7.48 -16.12 15.04
N ILE A 66 -6.36 -15.81 14.38
CA ILE A 66 -5.79 -16.64 13.30
C ILE A 66 -4.42 -17.26 13.67
N ALA A 67 -3.74 -16.74 14.70
CA ALA A 67 -2.36 -17.09 15.05
C ALA A 67 -2.12 -18.58 15.41
N ALA A 68 -3.14 -19.29 15.91
CA ALA A 68 -2.96 -20.63 16.49
C ALA A 68 -2.95 -21.81 15.49
N LYS A 69 -3.40 -21.64 14.24
CA LYS A 69 -3.69 -22.77 13.31
C LYS A 69 -3.00 -22.67 11.94
N ARG A 70 -1.84 -22.03 11.83
CA ARG A 70 -1.13 -21.87 10.54
C ARG A 70 -0.16 -23.01 10.26
N THR A 71 -0.33 -23.64 9.10
CA THR A 71 0.57 -24.68 8.57
C THR A 71 1.68 -24.10 7.70
N CYS A 72 1.45 -23.00 6.99
CA CYS A 72 2.41 -22.39 6.06
C CYS A 72 2.95 -21.08 6.61
N ARG A 73 3.99 -21.16 7.46
CA ARG A 73 4.65 -20.00 8.11
C ARG A 73 5.75 -19.35 7.25
N THR A 74 6.03 -19.89 6.08
CA THR A 74 7.23 -19.57 5.28
C THR A 74 6.93 -18.82 3.99
N HIS A 75 5.69 -18.40 3.72
CA HIS A 75 5.35 -17.76 2.45
C HIS A 75 4.98 -16.29 2.68
N ASP A 76 5.61 -15.44 1.88
CA ASP A 76 5.29 -14.02 1.75
C ASP A 76 4.66 -13.74 0.38
N VAL A 77 4.07 -12.56 0.21
CA VAL A 77 3.41 -12.16 -1.04
C VAL A 77 4.32 -11.24 -1.82
N ARG A 78 4.77 -11.65 -3.00
CA ARG A 78 5.52 -10.80 -3.93
C ARG A 78 4.56 -10.09 -4.88
N ILE A 79 4.65 -8.76 -4.95
CA ILE A 79 3.84 -7.97 -5.90
C ILE A 79 4.29 -8.26 -7.34
N GLY A 80 3.32 -8.40 -8.24
CA GLY A 80 3.54 -8.55 -9.68
C GLY A 80 3.68 -7.22 -10.42
N PHE A 81 4.28 -7.29 -11.61
CA PHE A 81 4.51 -6.15 -12.48
C PHE A 81 3.23 -5.41 -12.91
N GLU A 82 2.11 -6.12 -13.08
CA GLU A 82 0.83 -5.51 -13.50
C GLU A 82 0.31 -4.44 -12.53
N LYS A 83 0.75 -4.44 -11.27
CA LYS A 83 0.36 -3.40 -10.30
C LYS A 83 1.15 -2.11 -10.45
N VAL A 84 2.26 -2.12 -11.19
CA VAL A 84 3.08 -0.92 -11.41
C VAL A 84 2.36 0.00 -12.40
N LYS A 85 1.99 1.19 -11.95
CA LYS A 85 1.36 2.19 -12.82
C LYS A 85 2.16 2.43 -14.10
N GLY A 86 1.47 2.41 -15.24
CA GLY A 86 2.05 2.67 -16.55
C GLY A 86 2.66 1.44 -17.23
N LEU A 87 2.86 0.34 -16.52
CA LEU A 87 3.36 -0.92 -17.09
C LEU A 87 2.17 -1.78 -17.58
N GLY A 88 2.12 -2.07 -18.87
CA GLY A 88 1.07 -2.90 -19.46
C GLY A 88 1.25 -4.40 -19.17
N GLU A 89 0.20 -5.18 -19.36
CA GLU A 89 0.24 -6.65 -19.21
C GLU A 89 1.25 -7.29 -20.18
N ASP A 90 1.30 -6.82 -21.42
CA ASP A 90 2.25 -7.32 -22.42
C ASP A 90 3.70 -6.97 -22.06
N GLU A 91 3.95 -5.78 -21.52
CA GLU A 91 5.27 -5.36 -21.04
C GLU A 91 5.70 -6.18 -19.82
N ALA A 92 4.79 -6.45 -18.90
CA ALA A 92 5.02 -7.32 -17.75
C ALA A 92 5.38 -8.75 -18.18
N LYS A 93 4.66 -9.31 -19.16
CA LYS A 93 4.97 -10.63 -19.74
C LYS A 93 6.30 -10.61 -20.50
N ALA A 94 6.63 -9.53 -21.21
CA ALA A 94 7.90 -9.39 -21.90
C ALA A 94 9.10 -9.41 -20.94
N ILE A 95 9.01 -8.74 -19.78
CA ILE A 95 10.03 -8.82 -18.73
C ILE A 95 10.22 -10.28 -18.28
N VAL A 96 9.14 -10.98 -17.95
CA VAL A 96 9.21 -12.36 -17.47
C VAL A 96 9.73 -13.31 -18.57
N GLY A 97 9.32 -13.09 -19.81
CA GLY A 97 9.77 -13.85 -20.98
C GLY A 97 11.25 -13.67 -21.24
N GLU A 98 11.75 -12.44 -21.26
CA GLU A 98 13.18 -12.16 -21.44
C GLU A 98 14.05 -12.74 -20.34
N ARG A 99 13.54 -12.82 -19.10
CA ARG A 99 14.26 -13.45 -17.97
C ARG A 99 14.57 -14.92 -18.21
N THR A 100 13.86 -15.62 -19.11
CA THR A 100 14.20 -17.02 -19.47
C THR A 100 15.58 -17.15 -20.14
N ASN A 101 16.09 -16.07 -20.75
CA ASN A 101 17.45 -15.99 -21.30
C ASN A 101 18.54 -15.81 -20.21
N GLY A 102 18.14 -15.76 -18.93
CA GLY A 102 19.01 -15.60 -17.77
C GLY A 102 18.64 -14.36 -16.93
N PRO A 103 19.01 -14.36 -15.62
CA PRO A 103 18.68 -13.26 -14.71
C PRO A 103 19.35 -11.95 -15.15
N TYR A 104 18.70 -10.84 -14.84
CA TYR A 104 19.27 -9.51 -15.09
C TYR A 104 20.37 -9.22 -14.07
N ARG A 105 21.52 -8.70 -14.53
CA ARG A 105 22.67 -8.39 -13.65
C ARG A 105 22.83 -6.91 -13.36
N SER A 106 22.24 -6.05 -14.18
CA SER A 106 22.30 -4.60 -14.01
C SER A 106 21.07 -3.90 -14.60
N PHE A 107 20.89 -2.64 -14.20
CA PHE A 107 19.84 -1.77 -14.72
C PHE A 107 19.96 -1.53 -16.24
N ASP A 108 21.18 -1.27 -16.74
CA ASP A 108 21.39 -1.00 -18.17
C ASP A 108 21.13 -2.24 -19.03
N GLU A 109 21.53 -3.42 -18.54
CA GLU A 109 21.27 -4.70 -19.20
C GLU A 109 19.76 -4.95 -19.31
N PHE A 110 19.02 -4.72 -18.21
CA PHE A 110 17.57 -4.82 -18.19
C PHE A 110 16.92 -3.87 -19.22
N ALA A 111 17.32 -2.60 -19.22
CA ALA A 111 16.77 -1.59 -20.11
C ALA A 111 17.01 -1.94 -21.60
N THR A 112 18.18 -2.49 -21.90
CA THR A 112 18.57 -2.90 -23.26
C THR A 112 17.83 -4.15 -23.72
N ARG A 113 17.68 -5.15 -22.85
CA ARG A 113 17.03 -6.44 -23.18
C ARG A 113 15.51 -6.30 -23.35
N VAL A 114 14.84 -5.60 -22.44
CA VAL A 114 13.36 -5.52 -22.45
C VAL A 114 12.85 -4.39 -23.34
N GLY A 115 13.58 -3.28 -23.40
CA GLY A 115 13.23 -2.15 -24.28
C GLY A 115 11.99 -1.35 -23.88
N LEU A 116 11.77 -1.14 -22.57
CA LEU A 116 10.61 -0.41 -22.03
C LEU A 116 10.62 1.09 -22.36
N LYS A 117 9.43 1.70 -22.26
CA LYS A 117 9.25 3.16 -22.31
C LYS A 117 9.83 3.83 -21.05
N GLU A 118 10.07 5.14 -21.13
CA GLU A 118 10.65 5.92 -20.02
C GLU A 118 9.80 5.86 -18.74
N GLU A 119 8.48 6.02 -18.86
CA GLU A 119 7.59 6.09 -17.69
C GLU A 119 7.55 4.78 -16.88
N PRO A 120 7.34 3.59 -17.49
CA PRO A 120 7.41 2.31 -16.78
C PRO A 120 8.78 2.05 -16.14
N LEU A 121 9.87 2.34 -16.87
CA LEU A 121 11.23 2.15 -16.36
C LEU A 121 11.50 3.02 -15.12
N ARG A 122 11.06 4.28 -15.18
CA ARG A 122 11.14 5.22 -14.06
C ARG A 122 10.32 4.74 -12.86
N ASN A 123 9.11 4.23 -13.10
CA ASN A 123 8.24 3.75 -12.04
C ASN A 123 8.80 2.49 -11.37
N LEU A 124 9.37 1.55 -12.14
CA LEU A 124 10.09 0.38 -11.62
C LEU A 124 11.27 0.77 -10.73
N ALA A 125 12.05 1.77 -11.12
CA ALA A 125 13.13 2.31 -10.30
C ALA A 125 12.63 2.95 -9.00
N LEU A 126 11.51 3.68 -9.04
CA LEU A 126 10.92 4.32 -7.86
C LEU A 126 10.38 3.32 -6.83
N VAL A 127 9.74 2.24 -7.28
CA VAL A 127 9.16 1.21 -6.39
C VAL A 127 10.20 0.21 -5.88
N GLY A 128 11.43 0.25 -6.41
CA GLY A 128 12.54 -0.58 -5.97
C GLY A 128 12.66 -1.93 -6.66
N ALA A 129 12.17 -2.04 -7.90
CA ALA A 129 12.30 -3.27 -8.69
C ALA A 129 13.75 -3.71 -8.92
N PHE A 130 14.71 -2.80 -8.72
CA PHE A 130 16.13 -3.02 -8.92
C PHE A 130 16.93 -2.98 -7.60
N ASP A 131 16.26 -2.99 -6.44
CA ASP A 131 16.95 -2.92 -5.15
C ASP A 131 17.92 -4.12 -4.96
N SER A 132 17.69 -5.24 -5.64
CA SER A 132 18.60 -6.41 -5.68
C SER A 132 19.96 -6.12 -6.31
N PHE A 133 20.10 -5.06 -7.10
CA PHE A 133 21.39 -4.63 -7.65
C PHE A 133 22.22 -3.77 -6.68
N GLY A 134 21.63 -3.37 -5.54
CA GLY A 134 22.31 -2.55 -4.53
C GLY A 134 22.49 -1.08 -4.91
N GLU A 135 21.89 -0.63 -6.02
CA GLU A 135 21.95 0.75 -6.45
C GLU A 135 20.85 1.61 -5.81
N PRO A 136 21.14 2.87 -5.41
CA PRO A 136 20.12 3.74 -4.84
C PRO A 136 19.09 4.16 -5.89
N ARG A 137 17.80 4.06 -5.54
CA ARG A 137 16.68 4.39 -6.44
C ARG A 137 16.79 5.75 -7.12
N ARG A 138 17.29 6.79 -6.42
CA ARG A 138 17.47 8.14 -7.01
C ARG A 138 18.57 8.18 -8.09
N ALA A 139 19.61 7.35 -7.98
CA ALA A 139 20.62 7.22 -9.04
C ALA A 139 20.04 6.48 -10.26
N LEU A 140 19.24 5.44 -10.03
CA LEU A 140 18.54 4.73 -11.10
C LEU A 140 17.55 5.63 -11.85
N LEU A 141 16.86 6.54 -11.14
CA LEU A 141 16.00 7.54 -11.78
C LEU A 141 16.76 8.46 -12.73
N TRP A 142 17.95 8.91 -12.33
CA TRP A 142 18.80 9.74 -13.17
C TRP A 142 19.16 9.00 -14.47
N ARG A 143 19.54 7.72 -14.34
CA ARG A 143 19.92 6.86 -15.46
C ARG A 143 18.74 6.41 -16.33
N ALA A 144 17.52 6.30 -15.79
CA ALA A 144 16.34 5.85 -16.52
C ALA A 144 16.04 6.72 -17.76
N ARG A 145 16.28 8.03 -17.66
CA ARG A 145 16.12 8.96 -18.79
C ARG A 145 17.10 8.67 -19.93
N ASP A 146 18.35 8.37 -19.60
CA ASP A 146 19.40 8.07 -20.58
C ASP A 146 19.21 6.65 -21.15
N ALA A 147 18.86 5.68 -20.31
CA ALA A 147 18.62 4.30 -20.72
C ALA A 147 17.45 4.16 -21.71
N HIS A 148 16.39 4.97 -21.56
CA HIS A 148 15.30 4.97 -22.54
C HIS A 148 15.76 5.41 -23.94
N ARG A 149 16.74 6.31 -24.05
CA ARG A 149 17.28 6.78 -25.34
C ARG A 149 18.09 5.70 -26.07
N THR A 150 18.58 4.70 -25.35
CA THR A 150 19.37 3.59 -25.86
C THR A 150 18.53 2.33 -26.11
N SER A 151 17.27 2.33 -25.66
CA SER A 151 16.31 1.23 -25.85
C SER A 151 16.04 0.93 -27.34
N PRO A 152 15.84 -0.34 -27.73
CA PRO A 152 15.42 -0.72 -29.08
C PRO A 152 14.13 -0.05 -29.57
N SER A 153 13.27 0.40 -28.65
CA SER A 153 12.01 1.10 -28.94
C SER A 153 12.18 2.58 -29.30
N PHE A 154 13.39 3.15 -29.20
CA PHE A 154 13.64 4.55 -29.48
C PHE A 154 14.08 4.80 -30.95
N VAL A 155 13.33 5.66 -31.64
CA VAL A 155 13.34 5.88 -33.11
C VAL A 155 14.67 6.45 -33.65
N ARG A 156 15.50 7.09 -32.82
CA ARG A 156 16.85 7.54 -33.17
C ARG A 156 17.84 7.05 -32.14
N ARG A 157 18.51 5.92 -32.40
CA ARG A 157 19.65 5.48 -31.57
C ARG A 157 20.66 6.62 -31.51
N ALA A 158 20.75 7.29 -30.37
CA ALA A 158 21.88 8.14 -30.09
C ALA A 158 23.11 7.23 -29.94
N LEU A 159 24.26 7.69 -30.44
CA LEU A 159 25.55 7.09 -30.08
C LEU A 159 25.58 6.85 -28.57
N SER A 160 25.99 5.66 -28.13
CA SER A 160 26.10 5.30 -26.72
C SER A 160 26.97 6.33 -26.00
N LEU A 161 26.34 7.32 -25.37
CA LEU A 161 27.02 8.22 -24.46
C LEU A 161 27.45 7.36 -23.25
N PRO A 162 28.66 7.55 -22.71
CA PRO A 162 29.07 6.84 -21.51
C PRO A 162 28.04 7.07 -20.40
N THR A 163 27.69 6.01 -19.67
CA THR A 163 26.71 6.06 -18.58
C THR A 163 27.06 7.22 -17.65
N THR A 164 26.24 8.27 -17.66
CA THR A 164 26.46 9.42 -16.78
C THR A 164 26.31 8.93 -15.34
N GLN A 165 27.39 8.96 -14.57
CA GLN A 165 27.30 8.65 -13.15
C GLN A 165 26.36 9.66 -12.49
N ALA A 166 25.35 9.17 -11.79
CA ALA A 166 24.45 10.03 -11.06
C ALA A 166 25.25 10.80 -9.99
N PRO A 167 24.97 12.10 -9.78
CA PRO A 167 25.55 12.81 -8.65
C PRO A 167 25.18 12.11 -7.33
N SER A 168 25.96 12.34 -6.28
CA SER A 168 25.62 11.83 -4.95
C SER A 168 24.31 12.47 -4.48
N LEU A 169 23.21 11.73 -4.62
CA LEU A 169 21.88 12.13 -4.19
C LEU A 169 21.58 11.46 -2.85
N PRO A 170 20.89 12.16 -1.92
CA PRO A 170 20.50 11.54 -0.66
C PRO A 170 19.63 10.30 -0.94
N PRO A 171 19.70 9.24 -0.12
CA PRO A 171 18.78 8.13 -0.25
C PRO A 171 17.34 8.58 0.00
N LEU A 172 16.37 7.83 -0.52
CA LEU A 172 14.96 8.02 -0.16
C LEU A 172 14.74 7.60 1.29
N ASP A 173 14.09 8.45 2.06
CA ASP A 173 13.63 8.12 3.41
C ASP A 173 12.45 7.13 3.37
N GLU A 174 12.04 6.61 4.53
CA GLU A 174 10.95 5.63 4.60
C GLU A 174 9.59 6.23 4.23
N GLN A 175 9.37 7.50 4.55
CA GLN A 175 8.12 8.21 4.30
C GLN A 175 7.92 8.43 2.79
N GLU A 176 8.97 8.85 2.08
CA GLU A 176 9.04 8.97 0.63
C GLU A 176 8.84 7.63 -0.06
N ARG A 177 9.47 6.55 0.44
CA ARG A 177 9.28 5.19 -0.11
C ARG A 177 7.82 4.76 -0.01
N THR A 178 7.21 4.90 1.16
CA THR A 178 5.78 4.58 1.36
C THR A 178 4.89 5.45 0.47
N ALA A 179 5.18 6.75 0.33
CA ALA A 179 4.44 7.62 -0.58
C ALA A 179 4.52 7.16 -2.04
N LEU A 180 5.69 6.70 -2.48
CA LEU A 180 5.90 6.16 -3.83
C LEU A 180 5.11 4.86 -4.05
N ASP A 181 5.11 3.95 -3.07
CA ASP A 181 4.32 2.72 -3.14
C ASP A 181 2.83 3.04 -3.32
N TYR A 182 2.25 3.90 -2.48
CA TYR A 182 0.84 4.31 -2.63
C TYR A 182 0.55 4.97 -3.99
N ARG A 183 1.48 5.78 -4.50
CA ARG A 183 1.28 6.54 -5.75
C ARG A 183 1.44 5.66 -6.99
N ILE A 184 2.31 4.66 -6.96
CA ILE A 184 2.71 3.88 -8.14
C ILE A 184 2.07 2.49 -8.15
N THR A 185 2.14 1.74 -7.04
CA THR A 185 1.55 0.39 -6.96
C THR A 185 0.16 0.41 -6.33
N GLY A 186 -0.15 1.44 -5.53
CA GLY A 186 -1.34 1.47 -4.69
C GLY A 186 -1.31 0.44 -3.56
N ILE A 187 -0.16 -0.22 -3.33
CA ILE A 187 0.04 -1.28 -2.36
C ILE A 187 1.28 -0.93 -1.53
N PRO A 188 1.13 -0.52 -0.26
CA PRO A 188 2.26 -0.20 0.59
C PRO A 188 3.04 -1.47 0.93
N THR A 189 4.34 -1.51 0.64
CA THR A 189 5.23 -2.62 0.99
C THR A 189 5.89 -2.41 2.35
N GLY A 190 6.17 -1.16 2.72
CA GLY A 190 6.73 -0.74 4.01
C GLY A 190 5.72 -0.52 5.14
N ALA A 191 6.04 0.36 6.09
CA ALA A 191 5.16 0.70 7.21
C ALA A 191 3.79 1.26 6.75
N GLN A 192 2.76 1.03 7.55
CA GLN A 192 1.43 1.60 7.31
C GLN A 192 1.47 3.12 7.55
N ILE A 193 0.76 3.91 6.74
CA ILE A 193 0.88 5.37 6.70
C ILE A 193 0.59 6.11 8.02
N MET A 194 -0.32 5.60 8.85
CA MET A 194 -0.66 6.15 10.16
C MET A 194 0.46 5.94 11.19
N THR A 195 1.37 4.97 10.97
CA THR A 195 2.55 4.74 11.82
C THR A 195 3.39 6.01 11.94
N PHE A 196 3.58 6.76 10.85
CA PHE A 196 4.36 8.01 10.84
C PHE A 196 3.72 9.13 11.67
N TYR A 197 2.41 9.04 11.93
CA TYR A 197 1.66 10.01 12.72
C TYR A 197 1.36 9.52 14.14
N ARG A 198 1.75 8.28 14.48
CA ARG A 198 1.36 7.59 15.72
C ARG A 198 1.80 8.34 16.97
N GLU A 199 3.02 8.88 16.99
CA GLU A 199 3.54 9.63 18.15
C GLU A 199 2.79 10.94 18.39
N ASP A 200 2.49 11.69 17.32
CA ASP A 200 1.71 12.93 17.39
C ASP A 200 0.27 12.67 17.81
N LEU A 201 -0.34 11.60 17.28
CA LEU A 201 -1.70 11.18 17.60
C LEU A 201 -1.80 10.70 19.06
N ALA A 202 -0.80 9.95 19.55
CA ALA A 202 -0.74 9.51 20.94
C ALA A 202 -0.65 10.70 21.91
N ARG A 203 0.16 11.72 21.61
CA ARG A 203 0.24 12.96 22.40
C ARG A 203 -1.09 13.71 22.49
N ARG A 204 -1.95 13.56 21.48
CA ARG A 204 -3.30 14.14 21.43
C ARG A 204 -4.39 13.27 22.06
N GLY A 205 -4.02 12.13 22.66
CA GLY A 205 -4.97 11.20 23.27
C GLY A 205 -5.81 10.41 22.27
N VAL A 206 -5.35 10.27 21.02
CA VAL A 206 -6.02 9.46 20.00
C VAL A 206 -5.70 7.99 20.21
N LEU A 207 -6.72 7.16 20.37
CA LEU A 207 -6.60 5.72 20.58
C LEU A 207 -6.27 4.97 19.27
N ARG A 208 -5.65 3.80 19.39
CA ARG A 208 -5.51 2.85 18.28
C ARG A 208 -6.80 2.05 18.10
N ALA A 209 -7.04 1.53 16.91
CA ALA A 209 -8.20 0.70 16.61
C ALA A 209 -8.26 -0.53 17.54
N CYS A 210 -7.11 -1.13 17.86
CA CYS A 210 -7.05 -2.26 18.80
C CYS A 210 -7.44 -1.90 20.25
N ASP A 211 -7.18 -0.65 20.68
CA ASP A 211 -7.43 -0.19 22.05
C ASP A 211 -8.93 0.09 22.29
N LEU A 212 -9.74 0.18 21.22
CA LEU A 212 -11.18 0.39 21.32
C LEU A 212 -11.92 -0.77 22.00
N ALA A 213 -11.36 -1.99 21.91
CA ALA A 213 -11.95 -3.16 22.54
C ALA A 213 -11.90 -3.11 24.07
N ASP A 214 -10.93 -2.38 24.64
CA ASP A 214 -10.76 -2.23 26.09
C ASP A 214 -11.52 -1.02 26.64
N GLY A 215 -12.17 -0.24 25.77
CA GLY A 215 -12.94 0.95 26.12
C GLY A 215 -14.28 0.64 26.79
N ARG A 216 -14.80 1.59 27.57
CA ARG A 216 -16.14 1.47 28.17
C ARG A 216 -17.22 1.94 27.21
N HIS A 217 -18.32 1.20 27.11
CA HIS A 217 -19.50 1.62 26.36
C HIS A 217 -19.97 3.02 26.83
N GLY A 218 -20.26 3.91 25.89
CA GLY A 218 -20.70 5.28 26.12
C GLY A 218 -19.58 6.28 26.43
N SER A 219 -18.33 5.82 26.62
CA SER A 219 -17.20 6.73 26.85
C SER A 219 -16.87 7.54 25.61
N PHE A 220 -16.39 8.77 25.81
CA PHE A 220 -15.93 9.60 24.71
C PHE A 220 -14.50 9.22 24.34
N VAL A 221 -14.29 8.85 23.08
CA VAL A 221 -13.00 8.42 22.54
C VAL A 221 -12.66 9.23 21.29
N THR A 222 -11.36 9.36 21.01
CA THR A 222 -10.87 9.93 19.75
C THR A 222 -10.07 8.88 19.01
N VAL A 223 -10.36 8.68 17.73
CA VAL A 223 -9.69 7.73 16.84
C VAL A 223 -9.25 8.44 15.56
N ALA A 224 -8.21 7.95 14.90
CA ALA A 224 -7.77 8.50 13.62
C ALA A 224 -7.35 7.38 12.69
N GLY A 225 -7.56 7.58 11.40
CA GLY A 225 -7.20 6.59 10.39
C GLY A 225 -7.41 7.07 8.97
N ALA A 226 -6.83 6.33 8.04
CA ALA A 226 -7.09 6.49 6.61
C ALA A 226 -8.50 6.00 6.29
N VAL A 227 -9.24 6.76 5.49
CA VAL A 227 -10.60 6.40 5.07
C VAL A 227 -10.52 5.22 4.09
N VAL A 228 -11.13 4.11 4.49
CA VAL A 228 -11.19 2.88 3.69
C VAL A 228 -12.41 2.89 2.79
N VAL A 229 -13.58 2.99 3.41
CA VAL A 229 -14.88 2.89 2.77
C VAL A 229 -15.85 3.84 3.45
N LYS A 230 -16.65 4.52 2.63
CA LYS A 230 -17.77 5.36 3.03
C LYS A 230 -19.03 4.81 2.39
N GLN A 231 -20.04 4.52 3.21
CA GLN A 231 -21.32 3.98 2.77
C GLN A 231 -22.45 4.91 3.20
N HIS A 232 -23.32 5.24 2.24
CA HIS A 232 -24.52 6.03 2.47
C HIS A 232 -25.77 5.25 2.01
N PRO A 233 -26.13 4.14 2.70
CA PRO A 233 -27.28 3.34 2.30
C PRO A 233 -28.58 4.15 2.40
N GLU A 234 -29.41 4.10 1.36
CA GLU A 234 -30.69 4.83 1.30
C GLU A 234 -31.64 4.44 2.44
N THR A 235 -31.56 3.19 2.90
CA THR A 235 -32.41 2.61 3.95
C THR A 235 -32.08 3.09 5.36
N ALA A 236 -30.92 3.71 5.58
CA ALA A 236 -30.46 4.09 6.92
C ALA A 236 -30.90 5.49 7.36
N LYS A 237 -32.00 6.04 6.79
CA LYS A 237 -32.54 7.37 7.17
C LYS A 237 -31.48 8.48 7.18
N GLY A 238 -30.51 8.42 6.25
CA GLY A 238 -29.41 9.39 6.11
C GLY A 238 -28.23 9.21 7.06
N TYR A 239 -28.13 8.08 7.76
CA TYR A 239 -26.89 7.73 8.47
C TYR A 239 -25.80 7.32 7.48
N VAL A 240 -24.56 7.68 7.81
CA VAL A 240 -23.37 7.34 7.02
C VAL A 240 -22.46 6.45 7.86
N PHE A 241 -22.03 5.35 7.25
CA PHE A 241 -21.06 4.44 7.83
C PHE A 241 -19.70 4.69 7.19
N LEU A 242 -18.68 4.85 8.03
CA LEU A 242 -17.32 5.14 7.60
C LEU A 242 -16.40 4.13 8.29
N SER A 243 -15.62 3.39 7.51
CA SER A 243 -14.55 2.55 8.03
C SER A 243 -13.23 3.28 7.84
N ILE A 244 -12.48 3.43 8.93
CA ILE A 244 -11.12 3.98 8.93
C ILE A 244 -10.13 2.90 9.33
N GLU A 245 -8.90 2.98 8.81
CA GLU A 245 -7.82 2.04 9.12
C GLU A 245 -6.59 2.78 9.67
N ASP A 246 -6.04 2.22 10.74
CA ASP A 246 -4.75 2.59 11.31
C ASP A 246 -3.75 1.43 11.19
N GLU A 247 -2.56 1.59 11.78
CA GLU A 247 -1.53 0.56 11.76
C GLU A 247 -1.91 -0.73 12.53
N THR A 248 -2.92 -0.66 13.41
CA THR A 248 -3.34 -1.77 14.27
C THR A 248 -4.61 -2.47 13.80
N GLY A 249 -5.44 -1.82 12.98
CA GLY A 249 -6.66 -2.42 12.47
C GLY A 249 -7.65 -1.42 11.90
N MET A 250 -8.90 -1.85 11.79
CA MET A 250 -10.02 -1.04 11.30
C MET A 250 -10.89 -0.59 12.47
N ALA A 251 -11.40 0.64 12.38
CA ALA A 251 -12.43 1.15 13.27
C ALA A 251 -13.67 1.57 12.46
N ASN A 252 -14.84 1.17 12.95
CA ASN A 252 -16.12 1.51 12.33
C ASN A 252 -16.71 2.76 12.97
N ILE A 253 -17.10 3.72 12.13
CA ILE A 253 -17.60 5.02 12.54
C ILE A 253 -19.03 5.18 12.03
N ILE A 254 -19.93 5.60 12.92
CA ILE A 254 -21.32 5.90 12.59
C ILE A 254 -21.53 7.41 12.65
N ILE A 255 -21.93 8.01 11.54
CA ILE A 255 -22.13 9.45 11.40
C ILE A 255 -23.62 9.73 11.23
N ARG A 256 -24.17 10.55 12.14
CA ARG A 256 -25.58 11.00 12.07
C ARG A 256 -25.78 11.98 10.91
N PRO A 257 -26.99 12.08 10.33
CA PRO A 257 -27.27 12.99 9.21
C PRO A 257 -26.88 14.45 9.48
N ALA A 258 -27.12 14.95 10.69
CA ALA A 258 -26.76 16.32 11.08
C ALA A 258 -25.24 16.55 11.10
N THR A 259 -24.49 15.60 11.65
CA THR A 259 -23.02 15.61 11.68
C THR A 259 -22.45 15.51 10.27
N TYR A 260 -23.02 14.63 9.44
CA TYR A 260 -22.59 14.46 8.05
C TYR A 260 -22.74 15.76 7.24
N ARG A 261 -23.90 16.43 7.33
CA ARG A 261 -24.12 17.72 6.65
C ARG A 261 -23.12 18.78 7.07
N LYS A 262 -22.72 18.80 8.36
CA LYS A 262 -21.74 19.75 8.89
C LYS A 262 -20.32 19.48 8.38
N TYR A 263 -19.89 18.22 8.35
CA TYR A 263 -18.52 17.82 8.02
C TYR A 263 -18.36 17.19 6.64
N LYS A 264 -19.35 17.35 5.75
CA LYS A 264 -19.35 16.78 4.40
C LYS A 264 -18.07 17.11 3.63
N ARG A 265 -17.62 18.37 3.71
CA ARG A 265 -16.40 18.83 3.02
C ARG A 265 -15.17 18.03 3.45
N VAL A 266 -14.98 17.84 4.76
CA VAL A 266 -13.84 17.08 5.31
C VAL A 266 -13.88 15.62 4.84
N LEU A 267 -15.06 15.02 4.83
CA LEU A 267 -15.23 13.62 4.41
C LEU A 267 -15.04 13.41 2.90
N ASP A 268 -15.28 14.43 2.08
CA ASP A 268 -15.14 14.35 0.63
C ASP A 268 -13.71 14.73 0.18
N SER A 269 -13.00 15.59 0.92
CA SER A 269 -11.66 16.06 0.54
C SER A 269 -10.51 15.22 1.09
N ASP A 270 -10.68 14.60 2.25
CA ASP A 270 -9.57 14.07 3.02
C ASP A 270 -9.51 12.55 3.01
N ALA A 271 -8.32 12.04 2.70
CA ALA A 271 -8.04 10.62 2.70
C ALA A 271 -7.83 10.03 4.11
N ALA A 272 -7.70 10.88 5.13
CA ALA A 272 -7.65 10.49 6.53
C ALA A 272 -8.35 11.51 7.43
N VAL A 273 -8.92 11.00 8.52
CA VAL A 273 -9.73 11.80 9.44
C VAL A 273 -9.41 11.45 10.89
N VAL A 274 -9.59 12.43 11.76
CA VAL A 274 -9.64 12.25 13.21
C VAL A 274 -11.10 12.38 13.64
N VAL A 275 -11.62 11.38 14.34
CA VAL A 275 -13.01 11.29 14.77
C VAL A 275 -13.07 11.26 16.29
N GLY A 276 -13.74 12.24 16.88
CA GLY A 276 -14.13 12.26 18.29
C GLY A 276 -15.59 11.87 18.45
N GLY A 277 -15.89 10.92 19.32
CA GLY A 277 -17.24 10.39 19.44
C GLY A 277 -17.46 9.47 20.64
N ALA A 278 -18.72 9.04 20.81
CA ALA A 278 -19.08 8.09 21.84
C ALA A 278 -18.82 6.65 21.35
N LEU A 279 -18.09 5.86 22.14
CA LEU A 279 -17.84 4.45 21.88
C LEU A 279 -19.12 3.64 22.10
N GLN A 280 -19.55 2.90 21.09
CA GLN A 280 -20.69 2.00 21.13
C GLN A 280 -20.20 0.56 20.97
N ILE A 281 -20.37 -0.23 22.02
CA ILE A 281 -20.13 -1.67 22.01
C ILE A 281 -21.50 -2.35 22.17
N VAL A 282 -22.00 -2.96 21.10
CA VAL A 282 -23.31 -3.63 21.07
C VAL A 282 -23.13 -5.00 20.43
N ASP A 283 -23.52 -6.07 21.10
CA ASP A 283 -23.44 -7.46 20.62
C ASP A 283 -22.06 -7.85 20.06
N GLY A 284 -20.99 -7.33 20.66
CA GLY A 284 -19.60 -7.57 20.23
C GLY A 284 -19.12 -6.70 19.06
N VAL A 285 -19.99 -5.88 18.47
CA VAL A 285 -19.63 -4.90 17.43
C VAL A 285 -19.20 -3.60 18.10
N ILE A 286 -17.96 -3.20 17.82
CA ILE A 286 -17.39 -1.93 18.29
C ILE A 286 -17.54 -0.90 17.19
N SER A 287 -18.17 0.23 17.53
CA SER A 287 -18.31 1.38 16.63
C SER A 287 -18.17 2.69 17.40
N VAL A 288 -17.76 3.75 16.72
CA VAL A 288 -17.67 5.09 17.31
C VAL A 288 -18.73 5.98 16.67
N GLN A 289 -19.64 6.52 17.47
CA GLN A 289 -20.63 7.48 17.01
C GLN A 289 -20.00 8.87 16.92
N ALA A 290 -19.76 9.34 15.70
CA ALA A 290 -19.04 10.57 15.44
C ALA A 290 -19.81 11.82 15.88
N GLN A 291 -19.14 12.66 16.67
CA GLN A 291 -19.63 13.97 17.10
C GLN A 291 -18.75 15.10 16.55
N ARG A 292 -17.44 14.88 16.48
CA ARG A 292 -16.45 15.78 15.88
C ARG A 292 -15.64 15.03 14.83
N LEU A 293 -15.44 15.67 13.68
CA LEU A 293 -14.53 15.19 12.64
C LEU A 293 -13.57 16.31 12.29
N ASP A 294 -12.29 16.00 12.29
CA ASP A 294 -11.20 16.89 11.92
C ASP A 294 -10.39 16.24 10.79
N ALA A 295 -9.94 17.02 9.81
CA ALA A 295 -9.12 16.53 8.71
C ALA A 295 -7.73 16.15 9.19
N LEU A 296 -7.17 15.04 8.66
CA LEU A 296 -5.76 14.70 8.82
C LEU A 296 -5.08 14.76 7.45
N THR A 297 -4.25 15.78 7.24
CA THR A 297 -3.50 15.92 5.99
C THR A 297 -2.33 14.94 5.95
N LEU A 298 -2.47 13.91 5.12
CA LEU A 298 -1.43 12.93 4.87
C LEU A 298 -0.36 13.45 3.90
N PHE A 299 0.88 12.97 4.06
CA PHE A 299 1.97 13.22 3.12
C PHE A 299 1.79 12.50 1.77
N ALA A 300 0.94 11.48 1.72
CA ALA A 300 0.60 10.74 0.50
C ALA A 300 -0.91 10.78 0.24
N LYS A 301 -1.30 10.85 -1.04
CA LYS A 301 -2.69 10.71 -1.45
C LYS A 301 -3.08 9.24 -1.46
N ILE A 302 -4.06 8.87 -0.65
CA ILE A 302 -4.70 7.56 -0.70
C ILE A 302 -6.01 7.70 -1.48
N ALA A 303 -6.24 6.82 -2.45
CA ALA A 303 -7.53 6.75 -3.11
C ALA A 303 -8.54 6.08 -2.18
N ALA A 304 -9.48 6.87 -1.64
CA ALA A 304 -10.66 6.32 -0.98
C ALA A 304 -11.62 5.74 -2.02
N ARG A 305 -12.22 4.57 -1.75
CA ARG A 305 -13.31 4.04 -2.59
C ARG A 305 -14.64 4.60 -2.11
N GLU A 306 -15.27 5.43 -2.94
CA GLU A 306 -16.67 5.81 -2.75
C GLU A 306 -17.57 4.74 -3.37
N TRP A 307 -18.50 4.20 -2.58
CA TRP A 307 -19.57 3.35 -3.08
C TRP A 307 -20.87 4.15 -3.03
N GLN A 308 -21.47 4.33 -4.20
CA GLN A 308 -22.83 4.89 -4.35
C GLN A 308 -23.86 3.78 -4.15
#